data_AF-A0A2J8IK93-F1
#
_entry.id   AF-A0A2J8IK93-F1
#
_cell.length_a   1.000
_cell.length_b   1.000
_cell.length_c   1.000
_cell.angle_alpha   90.00
_cell.angle_beta   90.00
_cell.angle_gamma   90.00
#
_symmetry.space_group_name_H-M   'P 1'
#
loop_
_entity.id
_entity.type
_entity.pdbx_description
1 polymer ?
#
loop_
_entity_poly.entity_id
_entity_poly.type
_entity_poly.pdbx_seq_one_letter_code
_entity_poly.pdbx_strand_id
1 'polypeptide(L)'
;MNWTGLYTLLSGVNRHSTAIGRVWLSVIFIFRIMVLVVAAESVWGDEKSSFICNTLQPGCNSVCYDQFFPISHVRLWSLQLILV
;
A
#
# COMPACT_ATOMS: atom_id res chain seq x y z
N MET A 1 -4.17 6.50 3.51
CA MET A 1 -4.34 6.08 4.94
C MET A 1 -3.52 6.99 5.87
N ASN A 2 -3.87 7.15 7.16
CA ASN A 2 -3.03 7.91 8.10
C ASN A 2 -1.94 7.01 8.72
N TRP A 3 -0.69 7.19 8.30
CA TRP A 3 0.48 6.41 8.72
C TRP A 3 1.20 6.99 9.95
N THR A 4 0.74 8.12 10.49
CA THR A 4 1.42 8.84 11.59
C THR A 4 1.51 8.00 12.86
N GLY A 5 0.46 7.24 13.19
CA GLY A 5 0.47 6.37 14.38
C GLY A 5 1.44 5.19 14.27
N LEU A 6 1.59 4.62 13.07
CA LEU A 6 2.57 3.57 12.84
C LEU A 6 4.00 4.14 12.92
N TYR A 7 4.20 5.35 12.40
CA TYR A 7 5.49 6.04 12.49
C TYR A 7 5.97 6.26 13.93
N THR A 8 5.08 6.75 14.79
CA THR A 8 5.42 7.02 16.21
C THR A 8 5.77 5.74 16.95
N LEU A 9 5.03 4.64 16.72
CA LEU A 9 5.32 3.34 17.32
C LEU A 9 6.67 2.77 16.85
N LEU A 10 6.92 2.78 15.54
CA LEU A 10 8.18 2.28 14.96
C LEU A 10 9.38 3.10 15.46
N SER A 11 9.25 4.42 15.56
CA SER A 11 10.30 5.29 16.12
C SER A 11 10.60 4.96 17.59
N GLY A 12 9.58 4.59 18.37
CA GLY A 12 9.75 4.14 19.76
C GLY A 12 10.50 2.81 19.85
N VAL A 13 10.08 1.81 19.06
CA VAL A 13 10.69 0.46 19.03
C VAL A 13 12.14 0.49 18.54
N ASN A 14 12.48 1.41 17.64
CA ASN A 14 13.84 1.58 17.12
C ASN A 14 14.88 1.84 18.24
N ARG A 15 14.47 2.48 19.35
CA ARG A 15 15.35 2.75 20.51
C ARG A 15 15.71 1.48 21.30
N HIS A 16 14.87 0.44 21.20
CA HIS A 16 15.04 -0.84 21.90
C HIS A 16 15.53 -1.97 20.97
N SER A 17 15.76 -1.70 19.69
CA SER A 17 16.19 -2.69 18.70
C SER A 17 17.70 -2.92 18.67
N THR A 18 18.10 -4.13 18.27
CA THR A 18 19.49 -4.49 17.97
C THR A 18 20.02 -3.70 16.76
N ALA A 19 21.34 -3.63 16.58
CA ALA A 19 21.93 -2.93 15.43
C ALA A 19 21.36 -3.42 14.08
N ILE A 20 21.19 -4.75 13.94
CA ILE A 20 20.58 -5.36 12.75
C ILE A 20 19.10 -4.97 12.61
N GLY A 21 18.34 -5.00 13.71
CA GLY A 21 16.94 -4.58 13.73
C GLY A 21 16.75 -3.11 13.32
N ARG A 22 17.66 -2.22 13.75
CA ARG A 22 17.63 -0.80 13.36
C ARG A 22 17.85 -0.60 11.86
N VAL A 23 18.79 -1.34 11.26
CA VAL A 23 19.02 -1.29 9.81
C VAL A 23 17.79 -1.80 9.07
N TRP A 24 17.21 -2.91 9.52
CA TRP A 24 16.01 -3.47 8.91
C TRP A 24 14.79 -2.51 9.00
N LEU A 25 14.58 -1.89 10.17
CA LEU A 25 13.55 -0.86 10.34
C LEU A 25 13.75 0.33 9.41
N SER A 26 15.00 0.79 9.23
CA SER A 26 15.32 1.87 8.29
C SER A 26 15.03 1.47 6.83
N VAL A 27 15.32 0.22 6.46
CA VAL A 27 15.05 -0.29 5.10
C VAL A 27 13.54 -0.36 4.85
N ILE A 28 12.73 -0.87 5.79
CA ILE A 28 11.27 -0.86 5.66
C ILE A 28 10.73 0.56 5.57
N PHE A 29 11.27 1.47 6.38
CA PHE A 29 10.80 2.86 6.38
C PHE A 29 11.00 3.54 5.01
N ILE A 30 12.18 3.38 4.43
CA ILE A 30 12.53 4.02 3.16
C ILE A 30 11.93 3.29 1.96
N PHE A 31 12.10 1.97 1.85
CA PHE A 31 11.71 1.25 0.63
C PHE A 31 10.24 0.83 0.60
N ARG A 32 9.59 0.66 1.76
CA ARG A 32 8.20 0.21 1.81
C ARG A 32 7.25 1.34 2.12
N ILE A 33 7.44 2.05 3.24
CA ILE A 33 6.50 3.10 3.66
C ILE A 33 6.57 4.30 2.70
N MET A 34 7.77 4.84 2.45
CA MET A 34 7.91 6.03 1.61
C MET A 34 7.41 5.79 0.18
N VAL A 35 7.78 4.67 -0.43
CA VAL A 35 7.35 4.31 -1.79
C VAL A 35 5.82 4.14 -1.85
N LEU A 36 5.22 3.51 -0.84
CA LEU A 36 3.77 3.30 -0.80
C LEU A 36 3.01 4.62 -0.69
N VAL A 37 3.46 5.53 0.17
CA VAL A 37 2.81 6.83 0.42
C VAL A 37 3.00 7.80 -0.75
N VAL A 38 4.20 7.87 -1.33
CA VAL A 38 4.51 8.88 -2.36
C VAL A 38 4.14 8.42 -3.76
N ALA A 39 4.48 7.18 -4.11
CA ALA A 39 4.35 6.68 -5.48
C ALA A 39 3.14 5.76 -5.65
N ALA A 40 2.93 4.80 -4.76
CA ALA A 40 1.89 3.79 -4.98
C ALA A 40 0.47 4.37 -4.86
N GLU A 41 0.21 5.23 -3.87
CA GLU A 41 -1.10 5.90 -3.74
C GLU A 41 -1.40 6.83 -4.94
N SER A 42 -0.39 7.46 -5.56
CA SER A 42 -0.60 8.33 -6.73
C SER A 42 -0.78 7.54 -8.03
N VAL A 43 -0.05 6.45 -8.22
CA VAL A 43 -0.13 5.62 -9.44
C VAL A 43 -1.40 4.77 -9.49
N TRP A 44 -1.83 4.21 -8.34
CA TRP A 44 -3.01 3.34 -8.26
C TRP A 44 -4.26 4.04 -7.69
N GLY A 45 -4.20 5.34 -7.39
CA GLY A 45 -5.36 6.09 -6.87
C GLY A 45 -6.57 6.08 -7.80
N ASP A 46 -6.30 6.12 -9.12
CA ASP A 46 -7.32 6.15 -10.18
C ASP A 46 -7.47 4.81 -10.91
N GLU A 47 -7.07 3.70 -10.29
CA GLU A 47 -7.06 2.36 -10.92
C GLU A 47 -8.45 1.92 -11.41
N LYS A 48 -9.51 2.22 -10.65
CA LYS A 48 -10.89 1.84 -10.98
C LYS A 48 -11.55 2.77 -11.98
N SER A 49 -11.23 4.07 -11.93
CA SER A 49 -11.78 5.08 -12.85
C SER A 49 -11.15 4.98 -14.23
N SER A 50 -9.87 4.58 -14.31
CA SER A 50 -9.12 4.41 -15.56
C SER A 50 -9.32 3.03 -16.20
N PHE A 51 -9.98 2.10 -15.51
CA PHE A 51 -10.34 0.79 -16.06
C PHE A 51 -11.54 0.94 -16.99
N ILE A 52 -11.38 0.62 -18.28
CA ILE A 52 -12.40 0.82 -19.32
C ILE A 52 -12.71 -0.52 -19.98
N CYS A 53 -14.00 -0.88 -20.01
CA CYS A 53 -14.50 -2.02 -20.79
C CYS A 53 -15.16 -1.53 -22.09
N ASN A 54 -14.88 -2.21 -23.21
CA ASN A 54 -15.54 -1.94 -24.49
C ASN A 54 -16.91 -2.63 -24.55
N THR A 55 -17.89 -2.08 -23.85
CA THR A 55 -19.26 -2.61 -23.80
C THR A 55 -20.25 -1.52 -23.42
N LEU A 56 -21.50 -1.65 -23.88
CA LEU A 56 -22.62 -0.79 -23.49
C LEU A 56 -23.37 -1.33 -22.26
N GLN A 57 -22.97 -2.49 -21.75
CA GLN A 57 -23.65 -3.14 -20.63
C GLN A 57 -23.39 -2.40 -19.31
N PRO A 58 -24.42 -1.89 -18.61
CA PRO A 58 -24.25 -1.22 -17.33
C PRO A 58 -23.73 -2.21 -16.28
N GLY A 59 -22.80 -1.74 -15.44
CA GLY A 59 -22.23 -2.54 -14.35
C GLY A 59 -21.12 -3.51 -14.76
N CYS A 60 -20.91 -3.78 -16.05
CA CYS A 60 -19.85 -4.67 -16.52
C CYS A 60 -18.46 -4.21 -16.03
N ASN A 61 -18.18 -2.90 -16.08
CA ASN A 61 -16.90 -2.34 -15.65
C ASN A 61 -16.59 -2.65 -14.18
N SER A 62 -17.60 -2.57 -13.30
CA SER A 62 -17.45 -2.86 -11.88
C SER A 62 -17.14 -4.33 -11.62
N VAL A 63 -17.82 -5.25 -12.30
CA VAL A 63 -17.64 -6.70 -12.12
C VAL A 63 -16.32 -7.16 -12.73
N CYS A 64 -15.97 -6.67 -13.93
CA CYS A 64 -14.70 -6.98 -14.56
C CYS A 64 -13.52 -6.45 -13.74
N TYR A 65 -13.62 -5.22 -13.21
CA TYR A 65 -12.59 -4.68 -12.33
C TYR A 65 -12.38 -5.57 -11.09
N ASP A 66 -13.46 -5.98 -10.43
CA ASP A 66 -13.41 -6.85 -9.25
C ASP A 66 -12.81 -8.24 -9.55
N GLN A 67 -13.09 -8.80 -10.73
CA GLN A 67 -12.50 -10.06 -11.17
C GLN A 67 -11.00 -9.96 -11.50
N PHE A 68 -10.57 -8.86 -12.16
CA PHE A 68 -9.16 -8.67 -12.50
C PHE A 68 -8.30 -8.27 -11.29
N PHE A 69 -8.84 -7.41 -10.43
CA PHE A 69 -8.16 -6.88 -9.24
C PHE A 69 -9.04 -7.06 -8.00
N PRO A 70 -9.18 -8.29 -7.47
CA PRO A 70 -10.00 -8.56 -6.29
C PRO A 70 -9.48 -7.82 -5.04
N ILE A 71 -8.17 -7.59 -4.99
CA ILE A 71 -7.51 -6.72 -4.01
C ILE A 71 -6.51 -5.86 -4.77
N SER A 72 -6.53 -4.55 -4.56
CA SER A 72 -5.56 -3.66 -5.18
C SER A 72 -4.16 -3.84 -4.59
N HIS A 73 -3.14 -3.60 -5.41
CA HIS A 73 -1.75 -3.79 -5.01
C HIS A 73 -1.37 -2.92 -3.81
N VAL A 74 -1.85 -1.67 -3.78
CA VAL A 74 -1.64 -0.74 -2.67
C VAL A 74 -2.21 -1.30 -1.36
N ARG A 75 -3.43 -1.86 -1.41
CA ARG A 75 -4.07 -2.47 -0.23
C ARG A 75 -3.31 -3.69 0.25
N LEU A 76 -2.90 -4.57 -0.66
CA LEU A 76 -2.15 -5.77 -0.31
C LEU A 76 -0.81 -5.41 0.35
N TRP A 77 -0.06 -4.46 -0.21
CA TRP A 77 1.21 -4.02 0.38
C TRP A 77 1.02 -3.30 1.71
N SER A 78 -0.07 -2.58 1.88
CA SER A 78 -0.37 -1.95 3.17
C SER A 78 -0.60 -2.99 4.27
N LEU A 79 -1.30 -4.08 3.97
CA LEU A 79 -1.50 -5.20 4.89
C LEU A 79 -0.18 -5.91 5.19
N GLN A 80 0.64 -6.14 4.16
CA GLN A 80 1.96 -6.73 4.33
C GLN A 80 2.83 -5.89 5.28
N LEU A 81 2.76 -4.56 5.18
CA LEU A 81 3.54 -3.64 6.00
C LEU A 81 3.12 -3.67 7.47
N ILE A 82 1.83 -3.85 7.75
CA ILE A 82 1.31 -3.93 9.12
C ILE A 82 1.65 -5.28 9.79
N LEU A 83 1.72 -6.36 8.99
CA LEU A 83 1.93 -7.72 9.50
C LEU A 83 3.40 -8.11 9.68
N VAL A 84 4.32 -7.41 9.01
CA VAL A 84 5.78 -7.64 9.06
C VAL A 84 6.43 -6.73 10.09
#